data_AF-A0A4Y2K528-F1
#
_entry.id   AF-A0A4Y2K528-F1
#
_cell.length_a   1.000
_cell.length_b   1.000
_cell.length_c   1.000
_cell.angle_alpha   90.00
_cell.angle_beta   90.00
_cell.angle_gamma   90.00
#
_symmetry.space_group_name_H-M   'P 1'
#
loop_
_entity.id
_entity.type
_entity.pdbx_description
1 polymer ?
#
loop_
_entity_poly.entity_id
_entity_poly.type
_entity_poly.pdbx_seq_one_letter_code
_entity_poly.pdbx_strand_id
1 'polypeptide(L)'
;MLMMLFSTAAVVLGCCSIVYLVLWLLHRIALRHYKKVPGIKPVMVVGNIYRLGRMYSKQLMHHPGVYILQGINGTCHLFRKEGFFVVWMSLFPIVSVIKAELIELILNSNTSLEKSFEYSYLHQWLGRGLLTSTGSKWRTRRKLLTPSFHFRILDDFVPTFNEQSLVLVRKLRELRDADHVDIMPLVVLCTLDMVCETVMGVSIGAQTGENPKYVQAVHNLGDALLERVASPLLWPDFIFRLSRTGRGWNRDLKTLHNFTDKVKRCSYCPTVTRKAPDMRHANDGRY
;
A
#
# COMPACT_ATOMS: atom_id res chain seq x y z
N MET A 1 23.61 -28.65 -35.27
CA MET A 1 23.31 -28.10 -33.92
C MET A 1 23.89 -26.70 -33.71
N LEU A 2 25.19 -26.49 -33.95
CA LEU A 2 25.86 -25.18 -33.79
C LEU A 2 25.23 -24.05 -34.63
N MET A 3 24.96 -24.27 -35.92
CA MET A 3 24.36 -23.26 -36.81
C MET A 3 22.93 -22.83 -36.39
N MET A 4 22.16 -23.73 -35.79
CA MET A 4 20.82 -23.40 -35.27
C MET A 4 20.91 -22.51 -34.02
N LEU A 5 21.92 -22.72 -33.15
CA LEU A 5 22.17 -21.88 -31.99
C LEU A 5 22.61 -20.46 -32.37
N PHE A 6 23.43 -20.31 -33.42
CA PHE A 6 23.83 -18.98 -33.91
C PHE A 6 22.65 -18.21 -34.54
N SER A 7 21.79 -18.89 -35.28
CA SER A 7 20.60 -18.29 -35.88
C SER A 7 19.60 -17.82 -34.81
N THR A 8 19.33 -18.63 -33.79
CA THR A 8 18.43 -18.23 -32.69
C THR A 8 19.02 -17.09 -31.87
N ALA A 9 20.33 -17.11 -31.58
CA ALA A 9 21.01 -16.01 -30.89
C ALA A 9 20.93 -14.69 -31.68
N ALA A 10 21.15 -14.73 -33.01
CA ALA A 10 21.05 -13.56 -33.86
C ALA A 10 19.62 -12.97 -33.89
N VAL A 11 18.60 -13.82 -33.97
CA VAL A 11 17.19 -13.39 -33.90
C VAL A 11 16.88 -12.74 -32.55
N VAL A 12 17.33 -13.34 -31.44
CA VAL A 12 17.12 -12.78 -30.10
C VAL A 12 17.81 -11.43 -29.96
N LEU A 13 19.06 -11.30 -30.40
CA LEU A 13 19.79 -10.03 -30.37
C LEU A 13 19.13 -8.96 -31.25
N GLY A 14 18.65 -9.34 -32.43
CA GLY A 14 17.85 -8.49 -33.31
C GLY A 14 16.61 -7.96 -32.60
N CYS A 15 15.80 -8.85 -32.01
CA CYS A 15 14.62 -8.47 -31.23
C CYS A 15 14.97 -7.56 -30.04
N CYS A 16 16.01 -7.88 -29.27
CA CYS A 16 16.46 -7.05 -28.15
C CYS A 16 16.90 -5.64 -28.60
N SER A 17 17.59 -5.53 -29.75
CA SER A 17 18.02 -4.25 -30.30
C SER A 17 16.84 -3.39 -30.77
N ILE A 18 15.82 -4.01 -31.39
CA ILE A 18 14.58 -3.33 -31.79
C ILE A 18 13.83 -2.84 -30.55
N VAL A 19 13.67 -3.69 -29.53
CA VAL A 19 13.02 -3.31 -28.27
C VAL A 19 13.77 -2.15 -27.62
N TYR A 20 15.10 -2.22 -27.54
CA TYR A 20 15.92 -1.14 -27.00
C TYR A 20 15.74 0.17 -27.77
N LEU A 21 15.75 0.11 -29.11
CA LEU A 21 15.53 1.27 -29.97
C LEU A 21 14.15 1.88 -29.73
N VAL A 22 13.10 1.07 -29.64
CA VAL A 22 11.73 1.54 -29.34
C VAL A 22 11.68 2.21 -27.97
N LEU A 23 12.21 1.58 -26.92
CA LEU A 23 12.24 2.18 -25.57
C LEU A 23 13.06 3.48 -25.55
N TRP A 24 14.14 3.54 -26.33
CA TRP A 24 14.94 4.74 -26.51
C TRP A 24 14.16 5.88 -27.17
N LEU A 25 13.46 5.60 -28.28
CA LEU A 25 12.61 6.59 -28.96
C LEU A 25 11.52 7.10 -28.03
N LEU A 26 10.83 6.21 -27.32
CA LEU A 26 9.80 6.58 -26.34
C LEU A 26 10.36 7.47 -25.24
N HIS A 27 11.50 7.11 -24.66
CA HIS A 27 12.17 7.92 -23.64
C HIS A 27 12.57 9.30 -24.17
N ARG A 28 13.08 9.39 -25.41
CA ARG A 28 13.43 10.66 -26.07
C ARG A 28 12.21 11.55 -26.28
N ILE A 29 11.09 10.99 -26.71
CA ILE A 29 9.83 11.73 -26.88
C ILE A 29 9.35 12.26 -25.53
N ALA A 30 9.34 11.41 -24.49
CA ALA A 30 8.95 11.82 -23.15
C ALA A 30 9.85 12.95 -22.62
N LEU A 31 11.18 12.83 -22.75
CA LEU A 31 12.14 13.86 -22.34
C LEU A 31 11.89 15.22 -23.02
N ARG A 32 11.42 15.24 -24.27
CA ARG A 32 11.08 16.49 -24.96
C ARG A 32 9.90 17.19 -24.30
N HIS A 33 8.89 16.43 -23.84
CA HIS A 33 7.72 16.97 -23.16
C HIS A 33 8.07 17.60 -21.81
N TYR A 34 8.96 16.96 -21.05
CA TYR A 34 9.37 17.41 -19.71
C TYR A 34 10.63 18.30 -19.71
N LYS A 35 11.11 18.76 -20.87
CA LYS A 35 12.35 19.55 -20.99
C LYS A 35 12.34 20.83 -20.16
N LYS A 36 11.15 21.44 -19.97
CA LYS A 36 10.97 22.68 -19.20
C LYS A 36 10.76 22.44 -17.70
N VAL A 37 10.57 21.19 -17.27
CA VAL A 37 10.33 20.85 -15.87
C VAL A 37 11.68 20.66 -15.18
N PRO A 38 11.95 21.38 -14.08
CA PRO A 38 13.18 21.17 -13.32
C PRO A 38 13.20 19.74 -12.76
N GLY A 39 14.36 19.11 -12.72
CA GLY A 39 14.45 17.74 -12.23
C GLY A 39 15.83 17.12 -12.43
N ILE A 40 16.01 15.94 -11.84
CA ILE A 40 17.25 15.18 -12.02
C ILE A 40 17.20 14.52 -13.40
N LYS A 41 18.20 14.83 -14.22
CA LYS A 41 18.34 14.25 -15.56
C LYS A 41 18.49 12.73 -15.44
N PRO A 42 17.61 11.95 -16.09
CA PRO A 42 17.67 10.50 -16.03
C PRO A 42 18.87 9.95 -16.78
N VAL A 43 19.35 8.80 -16.31
CA VAL A 43 20.14 7.91 -17.17
C VAL A 43 19.18 7.16 -18.09
N MET A 44 19.63 6.94 -19.32
CA MET A 44 18.83 6.32 -20.38
C MET A 44 18.23 4.97 -19.95
N VAL A 45 16.95 4.76 -20.22
CA VAL A 45 16.13 3.56 -19.89
C VAL A 45 15.96 3.29 -18.39
N VAL A 46 17.01 3.40 -17.58
CA VAL A 46 17.02 3.13 -16.14
C VAL A 46 16.44 4.30 -15.33
N GLY A 47 16.37 5.50 -15.90
CA GLY A 47 15.88 6.68 -15.21
C GLY A 47 16.83 7.12 -14.09
N ASN A 48 16.25 7.50 -12.95
CA ASN A 48 16.99 7.85 -11.72
C ASN A 48 17.15 6.65 -10.77
N ILE A 49 16.69 5.45 -11.15
CA ILE A 49 16.72 4.25 -10.32
C ILE A 49 18.15 3.86 -9.92
N TYR A 50 19.14 4.07 -10.79
CA TYR A 50 20.54 3.75 -10.47
C TYR A 50 21.07 4.53 -9.26
N ARG A 51 20.56 5.75 -9.02
CA ARG A 51 20.93 6.54 -7.83
C ARG A 51 20.32 5.94 -6.58
N LEU A 52 19.07 5.45 -6.67
CA LEU A 52 18.45 4.67 -5.61
C LEU A 52 19.31 3.41 -5.35
N GLY A 53 19.60 2.62 -6.38
CA GLY A 53 20.35 1.35 -6.29
C GLY A 53 21.79 1.46 -5.76
N ARG A 54 22.55 2.49 -6.14
CA ARG A 54 23.94 2.70 -5.65
C ARG A 54 24.00 3.08 -4.18
N MET A 55 22.89 3.60 -3.64
CA MET A 55 22.75 3.87 -2.22
C MET A 55 22.19 2.65 -1.46
N TYR A 56 21.39 1.79 -2.10
CA TYR A 56 21.02 0.45 -1.60
C TYR A 56 22.23 -0.50 -1.42
N SER A 57 23.27 -0.40 -2.26
CA SER A 57 24.39 -1.35 -2.24
C SER A 57 25.41 -1.11 -1.12
N LYS A 58 25.36 0.05 -0.44
CA LYS A 58 26.21 0.35 0.72
C LYS A 58 25.49 -0.07 2.01
N GLN A 59 25.51 -1.37 2.29
CA GLN A 59 25.42 -1.91 3.65
C GLN A 59 24.26 -1.39 4.51
N LEU A 60 23.04 -1.33 3.97
CA LEU A 60 21.84 -0.93 4.72
C LEU A 60 20.58 -1.58 4.08
N MET A 61 20.48 -2.92 4.14
CA MET A 61 19.38 -3.68 3.52
C MET A 61 18.11 -3.79 4.38
N HIS A 62 18.10 -3.27 5.61
CA HIS A 62 17.01 -3.57 6.55
C HIS A 62 15.73 -2.73 6.35
N HIS A 63 15.79 -1.54 5.76
CA HIS A 63 14.61 -0.65 5.63
C HIS A 63 14.56 0.13 4.30
N PRO A 64 14.13 -0.50 3.18
CA PRO A 64 13.99 0.14 1.87
C PRO A 64 13.14 1.44 1.89
N GLY A 65 12.08 1.47 2.70
CA GLY A 65 11.17 2.62 2.80
C GLY A 65 11.82 3.88 3.37
N VAL A 66 12.69 3.74 4.38
CA VAL A 66 13.41 4.88 4.99
C VAL A 66 14.30 5.56 3.95
N TYR A 67 14.97 4.75 3.14
CA TYR A 67 15.88 5.25 2.11
C TYR A 67 15.14 6.00 0.99
N ILE A 68 14.01 5.45 0.54
CA ILE A 68 13.13 6.13 -0.43
C ILE A 68 12.67 7.48 0.14
N LEU A 69 12.24 7.51 1.41
CA LEU A 69 11.80 8.74 2.08
C LEU A 69 12.93 9.77 2.18
N GLN A 70 14.14 9.35 2.55
CA GLN A 70 15.31 10.22 2.57
C GLN A 70 15.65 10.77 1.18
N GLY A 71 15.57 9.94 0.13
CA GLY A 71 15.75 10.36 -1.25
C GLY A 71 14.71 11.38 -1.70
N ILE A 72 13.44 11.18 -1.33
CA ILE A 72 12.36 12.14 -1.58
C ILE A 72 12.65 13.45 -0.83
N ASN A 73 12.99 13.38 0.46
CA ASN A 73 13.29 14.58 1.26
C ASN A 73 14.49 15.37 0.70
N GLY A 74 15.56 14.68 0.29
CA GLY A 74 16.73 15.31 -0.32
C GLY A 74 16.40 15.99 -1.66
N THR A 75 15.58 15.37 -2.50
CA THR A 75 15.15 15.97 -3.77
C THR A 75 14.19 17.14 -3.56
N CYS A 76 13.28 17.04 -2.59
CA CYS A 76 12.43 18.15 -2.17
C CYS A 76 13.24 19.36 -1.68
N HIS A 77 14.34 19.13 -0.95
CA HIS A 77 15.23 20.20 -0.51
C HIS A 77 15.94 20.87 -1.70
N LEU A 78 16.42 20.07 -2.67
CA LEU A 78 17.13 20.58 -3.85
C LEU A 78 16.26 21.47 -4.73
N PHE A 79 14.99 21.12 -4.92
CA PHE A 79 14.04 21.84 -5.79
C PHE A 79 13.05 22.70 -5.01
N ARG A 80 13.39 23.08 -3.77
CA ARG A 80 12.50 23.87 -2.90
C ARG A 80 12.16 25.23 -3.51
N LYS A 81 13.10 25.85 -4.23
CA LYS A 81 12.93 27.17 -4.85
C LYS A 81 11.91 27.13 -5.99
N GLU A 82 12.00 26.12 -6.84
CA GLU A 82 11.11 25.87 -7.97
C GLU A 82 9.73 25.44 -7.46
N GLY A 83 9.68 24.59 -6.43
CA GLY A 83 8.45 24.14 -5.78
C GLY A 83 7.78 22.93 -6.42
N PHE A 84 8.31 22.44 -7.53
CA PHE A 84 7.97 21.18 -8.16
C PHE A 84 9.19 20.66 -8.93
N PHE A 85 9.23 19.36 -9.19
CA PHE A 85 10.31 18.74 -9.95
C PHE A 85 9.87 17.42 -10.58
N VAL A 86 10.62 16.93 -11.58
CA VAL A 86 10.43 15.61 -12.18
C VAL A 86 11.51 14.62 -11.74
N VAL A 87 11.08 13.43 -11.36
CA VAL A 87 11.92 12.25 -11.14
C VAL A 87 11.49 11.17 -12.12
N TRP A 88 12.46 10.53 -12.75
CA TRP A 88 12.21 9.44 -13.68
C TRP A 88 12.39 8.09 -12.99
N MET A 89 11.30 7.32 -12.92
CA MET A 89 11.33 5.92 -12.53
C MET A 89 11.33 5.08 -13.81
N SER A 90 12.53 4.68 -14.25
CA SER A 90 12.73 4.04 -15.56
C SER A 90 12.26 4.98 -16.69
N LEU A 91 11.26 4.58 -17.47
CA LEU A 91 10.67 5.35 -18.55
C LEU A 91 9.56 6.29 -18.09
N PHE A 92 9.13 6.21 -16.83
CA PHE A 92 7.95 6.91 -16.33
C PHE A 92 8.36 8.18 -15.57
N PRO A 93 7.93 9.37 -16.02
CA PRO A 93 8.14 10.61 -15.31
C PRO A 93 7.13 10.75 -14.17
N ILE A 94 7.63 11.05 -12.97
CA ILE A 94 6.83 11.39 -11.79
C ILE A 94 7.10 12.85 -11.49
N VAL A 95 6.06 13.69 -11.61
CA VAL A 95 6.14 15.09 -11.22
C VAL A 95 5.74 15.20 -9.76
N SER A 96 6.69 15.59 -8.92
CA SER A 96 6.50 15.84 -7.50
C SER A 96 6.28 17.33 -7.27
N VAL A 97 5.24 17.67 -6.51
CA VAL A 97 4.89 19.04 -6.17
C VAL A 97 5.09 19.22 -4.68
N ILE A 98 5.79 20.30 -4.29
CA ILE A 98 6.24 20.55 -2.92
C ILE A 98 5.52 21.76 -2.31
N LYS A 99 5.32 22.81 -3.11
CA LYS A 99 4.74 24.08 -2.66
C LYS A 99 3.24 23.94 -2.41
N ALA A 100 2.78 24.44 -1.27
CA ALA A 100 1.39 24.36 -0.84
C ALA A 100 0.44 25.01 -1.85
N GLU A 101 0.82 26.15 -2.44
CA GLU A 101 0.01 26.88 -3.40
C GLU A 101 -0.23 26.08 -4.69
N LEU A 102 0.79 25.31 -5.13
CA LEU A 102 0.67 24.43 -6.29
C LEU A 102 -0.14 23.17 -5.97
N ILE A 103 0.02 22.63 -4.76
CA ILE A 103 -0.77 21.48 -4.30
C ILE A 103 -2.25 21.86 -4.23
N GLU A 104 -2.56 23.03 -3.66
CA GLU A 104 -3.92 23.56 -3.59
C GLU A 104 -4.56 23.68 -4.98
N LEU A 105 -3.83 24.24 -5.95
CA LEU A 105 -4.30 24.35 -7.33
C LEU A 105 -4.67 22.98 -7.92
N ILE A 106 -3.85 21.95 -7.69
CA ILE A 106 -4.08 20.59 -8.21
C ILE A 106 -5.26 19.93 -7.49
N LEU A 107 -5.31 20.01 -6.16
CA LEU A 107 -6.35 19.35 -5.36
C LEU A 107 -7.74 19.99 -5.53
N ASN A 108 -7.80 21.28 -5.87
CA ASN A 108 -9.04 21.98 -6.19
C ASN A 108 -9.45 21.84 -7.67
N SER A 109 -8.58 21.28 -8.52
CA SER A 109 -8.88 21.10 -9.93
C SER A 109 -9.86 19.93 -10.16
N ASN A 110 -10.88 20.17 -11.00
CA ASN A 110 -11.78 19.12 -11.48
C ASN A 110 -11.24 18.37 -12.72
N THR A 111 -10.04 18.71 -13.20
CA THR A 111 -9.45 18.07 -14.40
C THR A 111 -8.58 16.86 -14.06
N SER A 112 -8.00 16.79 -12.86
CA SER A 112 -7.07 15.74 -12.43
C SER A 112 -7.67 14.86 -11.33
N LEU A 113 -8.79 14.20 -11.65
CA LEU A 113 -9.55 13.38 -10.69
C LEU A 113 -9.18 11.89 -10.73
N GLU A 114 -8.27 11.49 -11.61
CA GLU A 114 -7.84 10.11 -11.74
C GLU A 114 -6.80 9.73 -10.69
N LYS A 115 -6.81 8.46 -10.30
CA LYS A 115 -5.78 7.88 -9.43
C LYS A 115 -4.56 7.52 -10.26
N SER A 116 -3.40 7.58 -9.63
CA SER A 116 -2.16 7.14 -10.24
C SER A 116 -2.19 5.63 -10.55
N PHE A 117 -1.37 5.19 -11.50
CA PHE A 117 -1.44 3.82 -12.02
C PHE A 117 -1.13 2.75 -10.95
N GLU A 118 -0.43 3.10 -9.87
CA GLU A 118 -0.09 2.22 -8.75
C GLU A 118 -1.34 1.70 -8.03
N TYR A 119 -2.44 2.47 -8.04
CA TYR A 119 -3.73 2.02 -7.51
C TYR A 119 -4.30 0.81 -8.28
N SER A 120 -3.85 0.58 -9.53
CA SER A 120 -4.26 -0.60 -10.29
C SER A 120 -3.77 -1.90 -9.67
N TYR A 121 -2.65 -1.89 -8.94
CA TYR A 121 -2.12 -3.06 -8.25
C TYR A 121 -3.04 -3.50 -7.09
N LEU A 122 -3.75 -2.55 -6.48
CA LEU A 122 -4.74 -2.81 -5.45
C LEU A 122 -6.04 -3.41 -5.98
N HIS A 123 -6.31 -3.38 -7.29
CA HIS A 123 -7.58 -3.89 -7.83
C HIS A 123 -7.77 -5.38 -7.59
N GLN A 124 -6.71 -6.19 -7.61
CA GLN A 124 -6.80 -7.63 -7.33
C GLN A 124 -7.12 -7.91 -5.85
N TRP A 125 -6.71 -7.01 -4.96
CA TRP A 125 -6.96 -7.14 -3.53
C TRP A 125 -8.31 -6.52 -3.12
N LEU A 126 -8.48 -5.22 -3.36
CA LEU A 126 -9.59 -4.42 -2.83
C LEU A 126 -10.71 -4.18 -3.86
N GLY A 127 -10.55 -4.65 -5.10
CA GLY A 127 -11.47 -4.38 -6.19
C GLY A 127 -11.49 -2.89 -6.58
N ARG A 128 -12.57 -2.46 -7.23
CA ARG A 128 -12.84 -1.05 -7.57
C ARG A 128 -13.78 -0.42 -6.53
N GLY A 129 -13.25 -0.26 -5.32
CA GLY A 129 -13.92 0.27 -4.12
C GLY A 129 -13.75 1.77 -3.92
N LEU A 130 -14.01 2.27 -2.71
CA LEU A 130 -13.87 3.71 -2.40
C LEU A 130 -12.44 4.21 -2.63
N LEU A 131 -11.43 3.41 -2.30
CA LEU A 131 -10.02 3.79 -2.42
C LEU A 131 -9.53 3.85 -3.88
N THR A 132 -10.01 2.92 -4.72
CA THR A 132 -9.44 2.64 -6.05
C THR A 132 -10.33 3.10 -7.21
N SER A 133 -11.61 3.42 -6.99
CA SER A 133 -12.49 3.93 -8.03
C SER A 133 -12.36 5.45 -8.23
N THR A 134 -12.76 5.92 -9.40
CA THR A 134 -12.76 7.33 -9.81
C THR A 134 -14.16 7.77 -10.28
N GLY A 135 -14.34 9.06 -10.52
CA GLY A 135 -15.53 9.63 -11.17
C GLY A 135 -16.85 9.36 -10.43
N SER A 136 -17.90 9.06 -11.20
CA SER A 136 -19.26 8.83 -10.67
C SER A 136 -19.33 7.64 -9.70
N LYS A 137 -18.60 6.56 -9.99
CA LYS A 137 -18.56 5.37 -9.13
C LYS A 137 -18.00 5.69 -7.74
N TRP A 138 -16.92 6.48 -7.70
CA TRP A 138 -16.35 6.97 -6.44
C TRP A 138 -17.35 7.85 -5.70
N ARG A 139 -17.97 8.82 -6.39
CA ARG A 139 -18.90 9.79 -5.79
C ARG A 139 -20.09 9.09 -5.12
N THR A 140 -20.69 8.11 -5.80
CA THR A 140 -21.81 7.33 -5.25
C THR A 140 -21.39 6.55 -4.00
N ARG A 141 -20.23 5.87 -4.03
CA ARG A 141 -19.72 5.10 -2.88
C ARG A 141 -19.34 6.01 -1.71
N ARG A 142 -18.73 7.16 -1.98
CA ARG A 142 -18.39 8.15 -0.95
C ARG A 142 -19.65 8.65 -0.27
N LYS A 143 -20.68 9.05 -1.04
CA LYS A 143 -21.97 9.50 -0.51
C LYS A 143 -22.63 8.45 0.39
N LEU A 144 -22.57 7.18 0.00
CA LEU A 144 -23.12 6.08 0.79
C LEU A 144 -22.38 5.83 2.11
N LEU A 145 -21.05 5.94 2.11
CA LEU A 145 -20.21 5.57 3.26
C LEU A 145 -19.94 6.72 4.25
N THR A 146 -20.00 7.99 3.82
CA THR A 146 -19.73 9.15 4.70
C THR A 146 -20.54 9.14 6.01
N PRO A 147 -21.84 8.78 6.03
CA PRO A 147 -22.60 8.76 7.28
C PRO A 147 -22.03 7.81 8.34
N SER A 148 -21.40 6.70 7.95
CA SER A 148 -20.80 5.70 8.86
C SER A 148 -19.60 6.23 9.64
N PHE A 149 -19.05 7.39 9.26
CA PHE A 149 -17.94 8.07 9.95
C PHE A 149 -18.39 9.32 10.70
N HIS A 150 -19.69 9.48 10.94
CA HIS A 150 -20.21 10.58 11.75
C HIS A 150 -19.87 10.36 13.22
N PHE A 151 -19.55 11.44 13.97
CA PHE A 151 -19.05 11.37 15.36
C PHE A 151 -19.89 10.47 16.28
N ARG A 152 -21.22 10.55 16.19
CA ARG A 152 -22.13 9.68 16.98
C ARG A 152 -21.90 8.18 16.79
N ILE A 153 -21.50 7.75 15.59
CA ILE A 153 -21.19 6.34 15.30
C ILE A 153 -19.78 6.02 15.81
N LEU A 154 -18.86 6.98 15.77
CA LEU A 154 -17.51 6.80 16.31
C LEU A 154 -17.54 6.64 17.84
N ASP A 155 -18.48 7.29 18.53
CA ASP A 155 -18.69 7.11 19.98
C ASP A 155 -19.03 5.64 20.31
N ASP A 156 -19.80 4.97 19.44
CA ASP A 156 -20.13 3.55 19.60
C ASP A 156 -18.90 2.62 19.43
N PHE A 157 -17.80 3.11 18.86
CA PHE A 157 -16.54 2.35 18.70
C PHE A 157 -15.61 2.45 19.91
N VAL A 158 -15.80 3.45 20.78
CA VAL A 158 -14.95 3.69 21.95
C VAL A 158 -14.84 2.47 22.88
N PRO A 159 -15.93 1.73 23.19
CA PRO A 159 -15.83 0.51 23.99
C PRO A 159 -14.90 -0.53 23.38
N THR A 160 -15.00 -0.77 22.06
CA THR A 160 -14.12 -1.69 21.33
C THR A 160 -12.67 -1.22 21.38
N PHE A 161 -12.40 0.08 21.19
CA PHE A 161 -11.05 0.62 21.29
C PHE A 161 -10.46 0.41 22.69
N ASN A 162 -11.25 0.62 23.74
CA ASN A 162 -10.80 0.38 25.11
C ASN A 162 -10.49 -1.11 25.37
N GLU A 163 -11.37 -2.01 24.93
CA GLU A 163 -11.17 -3.45 25.09
C GLU A 163 -9.88 -3.92 24.41
N GLN A 164 -9.68 -3.57 23.13
CA GLN A 164 -8.50 -3.98 22.38
C GLN A 164 -7.21 -3.30 22.88
N SER A 165 -7.31 -2.07 23.39
CA SER A 165 -6.17 -1.37 24.02
C SER A 165 -5.75 -2.04 25.33
N LEU A 166 -6.70 -2.55 26.12
CA LEU A 166 -6.39 -3.28 27.35
C LEU A 166 -5.65 -4.59 27.05
N VAL A 167 -5.98 -5.28 25.95
CA VAL A 167 -5.22 -6.45 25.48
C VAL A 167 -3.79 -6.04 25.12
N LEU A 168 -3.61 -4.95 24.39
CA LEU A 168 -2.28 -4.41 24.05
C LEU A 168 -1.47 -4.07 25.31
N VAL A 169 -2.07 -3.41 26.29
CA VAL A 169 -1.41 -3.08 27.56
C VAL A 169 -0.97 -4.35 28.30
N ARG A 170 -1.79 -5.41 28.31
CA ARG A 170 -1.40 -6.70 28.92
C ARG A 170 -0.18 -7.29 28.20
N LYS A 171 -0.15 -7.28 26.86
CA LYS A 171 1.00 -7.74 26.06
C LYS A 171 2.26 -6.93 26.32
N LEU A 172 2.15 -5.60 26.45
CA LEU A 172 3.28 -4.74 26.78
C LEU A 172 3.81 -5.00 28.19
N ARG A 173 2.93 -5.29 29.16
CA ARG A 173 3.35 -5.64 30.53
C ARG A 173 4.15 -6.94 30.59
N GLU A 174 3.87 -7.90 29.72
CA GLU A 174 4.66 -9.14 29.60
C GLU A 174 6.09 -8.89 29.13
N LEU A 175 6.34 -7.75 28.48
CA LEU A 175 7.64 -7.36 27.93
C LEU A 175 8.35 -6.29 28.78
N ARG A 176 7.86 -6.01 29.99
CA ARG A 176 8.37 -4.92 30.85
C ARG A 176 9.85 -5.06 31.23
N ASP A 177 10.35 -6.29 31.26
CA ASP A 177 11.70 -6.64 31.69
C ASP A 177 12.68 -6.69 30.50
N ALA A 178 12.22 -6.39 29.28
CA ALA A 178 13.07 -6.31 28.10
C ALA A 178 13.73 -4.93 27.97
N ASP A 179 15.02 -4.89 27.61
CA ASP A 179 15.76 -3.63 27.42
C ASP A 179 15.15 -2.74 26.33
N HIS A 180 14.70 -3.36 25.24
CA HIS A 180 14.10 -2.69 24.09
C HIS A 180 12.93 -3.53 23.54
N VAL A 181 11.83 -2.86 23.22
CA VAL A 181 10.64 -3.50 22.64
C VAL A 181 10.28 -2.79 21.35
N ASP A 182 10.22 -3.54 20.24
CA ASP A 182 9.58 -3.07 19.02
C ASP A 182 8.05 -3.14 19.19
N ILE A 183 7.44 -1.97 19.36
CA ILE A 183 5.99 -1.85 19.57
C ILE A 183 5.19 -1.98 18.27
N MET A 184 5.83 -1.82 17.10
CA MET A 184 5.10 -1.74 15.83
C MET A 184 4.29 -3.00 15.53
N PRO A 185 4.82 -4.24 15.68
CA PRO A 185 4.04 -5.45 15.50
C PRO A 185 2.82 -5.51 16.44
N LEU A 186 2.97 -5.11 17.70
CA LEU A 186 1.90 -5.15 18.70
C LEU A 186 0.78 -4.15 18.36
N VAL A 187 1.15 -2.93 17.97
CA VAL A 187 0.20 -1.88 17.57
C VAL A 187 -0.54 -2.25 16.29
N VAL A 188 0.14 -2.88 15.32
CA VAL A 188 -0.50 -3.34 14.08
C VAL A 188 -1.55 -4.40 14.36
N LEU A 189 -1.27 -5.38 15.22
CA LEU A 189 -2.24 -6.40 15.61
C LEU A 189 -3.44 -5.80 16.35
N CYS A 190 -3.19 -4.89 17.29
CA CYS A 190 -4.24 -4.18 18.03
C CYS A 190 -5.15 -3.37 17.08
N THR A 191 -4.55 -2.63 16.14
CA THR A 191 -5.29 -1.85 15.15
C THR A 191 -6.13 -2.74 14.25
N LEU A 192 -5.62 -3.91 13.87
CA LEU A 192 -6.35 -4.87 13.05
C LEU A 192 -7.58 -5.43 13.80
N ASP A 193 -7.44 -5.79 15.07
CA ASP A 193 -8.57 -6.22 15.91
C ASP A 193 -9.62 -5.10 16.04
N MET A 194 -9.20 -3.87 16.33
CA MET A 194 -10.11 -2.72 16.43
C MET A 194 -10.90 -2.49 15.13
N VAL A 195 -10.24 -2.52 13.97
CA VAL A 195 -10.91 -2.29 12.68
C VAL A 195 -11.84 -3.45 12.31
N CYS A 196 -11.42 -4.69 12.55
CA CYS A 196 -12.26 -5.86 12.28
C CYS A 196 -13.52 -5.88 13.17
N GLU A 197 -13.40 -5.51 14.44
CA GLU A 197 -14.56 -5.50 15.34
C GLU A 197 -15.49 -4.31 15.10
N THR A 198 -14.95 -3.12 14.84
CA THR A 198 -15.77 -1.91 14.63
C THR A 198 -16.40 -1.87 13.23
N VAL A 199 -15.60 -2.09 12.18
CA VAL A 199 -16.04 -1.93 10.78
C VAL A 199 -16.63 -3.22 10.22
N MET A 200 -16.06 -4.37 10.55
CA MET A 200 -16.50 -5.66 10.00
C MET A 200 -17.42 -6.44 10.95
N GLY A 201 -17.57 -6.00 12.19
CA GLY A 201 -18.42 -6.66 13.19
C GLY A 201 -17.92 -8.04 13.61
N VAL A 202 -16.64 -8.35 13.40
CA VAL A 202 -16.06 -9.68 13.70
C VAL A 202 -14.80 -9.54 14.55
N SER A 203 -14.68 -10.37 15.58
CA SER A 203 -13.44 -10.52 16.33
C SER A 203 -12.55 -11.55 15.64
N ILE A 204 -11.28 -11.21 15.43
CA ILE A 204 -10.30 -12.09 14.78
C ILE A 204 -9.20 -12.55 15.72
N GLY A 205 -9.09 -11.99 16.92
CA GLY A 205 -8.05 -12.33 17.89
C GLY A 205 -6.64 -12.24 17.28
N ALA A 206 -6.34 -11.15 16.58
CA ALA A 206 -5.03 -10.93 15.97
C ALA A 206 -3.94 -10.82 17.05
N GLN A 207 -4.23 -10.15 18.17
CA GLN A 207 -3.32 -10.05 19.31
C GLN A 207 -3.13 -11.37 20.08
N THR A 208 -4.12 -12.27 20.05
CA THR A 208 -4.10 -13.58 20.73
C THR A 208 -3.59 -14.72 19.86
N GLY A 209 -3.44 -14.49 18.55
CA GLY A 209 -2.92 -15.49 17.60
C GLY A 209 -3.98 -16.46 17.08
N GLU A 210 -5.26 -16.13 17.14
CA GLU A 210 -6.35 -17.01 16.71
C GLU A 210 -6.47 -17.13 15.18
N ASN A 211 -6.14 -16.07 14.44
CA ASN A 211 -6.21 -16.04 12.97
C ASN A 211 -4.86 -15.71 12.29
N PRO A 212 -3.81 -16.51 12.52
CA PRO A 212 -2.45 -16.18 12.07
C PRO A 212 -2.34 -16.16 10.54
N LYS A 213 -3.11 -16.99 9.84
CA LYS A 213 -3.12 -17.02 8.36
C LYS A 213 -3.66 -15.73 7.75
N TYR A 214 -4.68 -15.13 8.37
CA TYR A 214 -5.26 -13.88 7.90
C TYR A 214 -4.28 -12.72 8.14
N VAL A 215 -3.76 -12.62 9.37
CA VAL A 215 -2.75 -11.62 9.75
C VAL A 215 -1.53 -11.68 8.82
N GLN A 216 -0.98 -12.88 8.60
CA GLN A 216 0.16 -13.07 7.72
C GLN A 216 -0.15 -12.69 6.26
N ALA A 217 -1.35 -13.02 5.77
CA ALA A 217 -1.75 -12.66 4.41
C ALA A 217 -1.87 -11.14 4.23
N VAL A 218 -2.38 -10.41 5.23
CA VAL A 218 -2.43 -8.94 5.22
C VAL A 218 -1.01 -8.36 5.17
N HIS A 219 -0.11 -8.85 6.03
CA HIS A 219 1.29 -8.41 6.08
C HIS A 219 2.02 -8.66 4.76
N ASN A 220 1.97 -9.90 4.25
CA ASN A 220 2.66 -10.30 3.01
C ASN A 220 2.19 -9.49 1.81
N LEU A 221 0.87 -9.25 1.67
CA LEU A 221 0.34 -8.47 0.56
C LEU A 221 0.69 -6.99 0.68
N GLY A 222 0.72 -6.45 1.91
CA GLY A 222 1.20 -5.10 2.18
C GLY A 222 2.66 -4.91 1.76
N ASP A 223 3.55 -5.79 2.21
CA ASP A 223 4.98 -5.76 1.85
C ASP A 223 5.18 -5.91 0.34
N ALA A 224 4.51 -6.90 -0.27
CA ALA A 224 4.62 -7.15 -1.70
C ALA A 224 4.13 -5.96 -2.54
N LEU A 225 3.09 -5.25 -2.08
CA LEU A 225 2.61 -4.03 -2.72
C LEU A 225 3.63 -2.89 -2.60
N LEU A 226 4.18 -2.66 -1.41
CA LEU A 226 5.18 -1.63 -1.18
C LEU A 226 6.44 -1.88 -2.02
N GLU A 227 6.92 -3.11 -2.06
CA GLU A 227 8.07 -3.51 -2.89
C GLU A 227 7.75 -3.33 -4.38
N ARG A 228 6.54 -3.70 -4.81
CA ARG A 228 6.10 -3.54 -6.19
C ARG A 228 6.05 -2.07 -6.61
N VAL A 229 5.52 -1.18 -5.78
CA VAL A 229 5.47 0.26 -6.05
C VAL A 229 6.89 0.85 -6.12
N ALA A 230 7.76 0.44 -5.18
CA ALA A 230 9.13 0.94 -5.10
C ALA A 230 10.04 0.47 -6.25
N SER A 231 9.74 -0.67 -6.88
CA SER A 231 10.61 -1.30 -7.88
C SER A 231 9.98 -1.31 -9.28
N PRO A 232 10.44 -0.44 -10.19
CA PRO A 232 9.92 -0.38 -11.57
C PRO A 232 10.07 -1.68 -12.37
N LEU A 233 11.00 -2.56 -11.96
CA LEU A 233 11.14 -3.90 -12.53
C LEU A 233 9.94 -4.81 -12.23
N LEU A 234 9.21 -4.54 -11.14
CA LEU A 234 8.03 -5.30 -10.72
C LEU A 234 6.72 -4.67 -11.23
N TRP A 235 6.76 -3.57 -11.95
CA TRP A 235 5.55 -2.93 -12.48
C TRP A 235 4.85 -3.81 -13.53
N PRO A 236 5.56 -4.43 -14.50
CA PRO A 236 4.94 -5.36 -15.43
C PRO A 236 4.40 -6.60 -14.70
N ASP A 237 3.11 -6.88 -14.87
CA ASP A 237 2.42 -8.01 -14.22
C ASP A 237 3.11 -9.36 -14.42
N PHE A 238 3.66 -9.59 -15.61
CA PHE A 238 4.37 -10.82 -15.92
C PHE A 238 5.63 -11.00 -15.06
N ILE A 239 6.45 -9.94 -14.94
CA ILE A 239 7.68 -9.98 -14.13
C ILE A 239 7.32 -10.12 -12.66
N PHE A 240 6.31 -9.39 -12.18
CA PHE A 240 5.83 -9.51 -10.81
C PHE A 240 5.43 -10.94 -10.48
N ARG A 241 4.62 -11.60 -11.33
CA ARG A 241 4.19 -12.99 -11.10
C ARG A 241 5.34 -14.00 -11.05
N LEU A 242 6.44 -13.74 -11.75
CA LEU A 242 7.64 -14.59 -11.74
C LEU A 242 8.62 -14.25 -10.61
N SER A 243 8.55 -13.03 -10.08
CA SER A 243 9.42 -12.55 -9.00
C SER A 243 9.19 -13.28 -7.68
N ARG A 244 10.16 -13.20 -6.76
CA ARG A 244 10.00 -13.70 -5.38
C ARG A 244 8.84 -13.02 -4.65
N THR A 245 8.67 -11.73 -4.86
CA THR A 245 7.63 -10.90 -4.26
C THR A 245 6.22 -11.30 -4.69
N GLY A 246 6.05 -11.65 -5.97
CA GLY A 246 4.77 -12.12 -6.48
C GLY A 246 4.47 -13.58 -6.16
N ARG A 247 5.46 -14.37 -5.70
CA ARG A 247 5.21 -15.74 -5.23
C ARG A 247 4.36 -15.69 -3.98
N GLY A 248 3.26 -16.44 -3.97
CA GLY A 248 2.33 -16.45 -2.85
C GLY A 248 1.27 -15.35 -2.88
N TRP A 249 1.39 -14.34 -3.75
CA TRP A 249 0.39 -13.27 -3.92
C TRP A 249 -1.03 -13.82 -4.08
N ASN A 250 -1.23 -14.77 -5.00
CA ASN A 250 -2.55 -15.38 -5.24
C ASN A 250 -3.06 -16.22 -4.04
N ARG A 251 -2.15 -16.85 -3.30
CA ARG A 251 -2.52 -17.64 -2.10
C ARG A 251 -3.00 -16.72 -0.98
N ASP A 252 -2.28 -15.63 -0.77
CA ASP A 252 -2.57 -14.68 0.30
C ASP A 252 -3.83 -13.87 -0.07
N LEU A 253 -4.01 -13.50 -1.35
CA LEU A 253 -5.26 -12.92 -1.86
C LEU A 253 -6.45 -13.82 -1.62
N LYS A 254 -6.33 -15.12 -1.94
CA LYS A 254 -7.39 -16.09 -1.70
C LYS A 254 -7.75 -16.17 -0.22
N THR A 255 -6.78 -16.10 0.68
CA THR A 255 -7.01 -16.07 2.12
C THR A 255 -7.83 -14.84 2.54
N LEU A 256 -7.46 -13.65 2.06
CA LEU A 256 -8.17 -12.41 2.38
C LEU A 256 -9.59 -12.36 1.80
N HIS A 257 -9.78 -12.83 0.56
CA HIS A 257 -11.11 -12.89 -0.06
C HIS A 257 -12.01 -13.91 0.65
N ASN A 258 -11.49 -15.10 0.97
CA ASN A 258 -12.24 -16.10 1.74
C ASN A 258 -12.70 -15.58 3.09
N PHE A 259 -11.82 -14.85 3.80
CA PHE A 259 -12.18 -14.20 5.06
C PHE A 259 -13.30 -13.19 4.86
N THR A 260 -13.14 -12.27 3.91
CA THR A 260 -14.13 -11.22 3.63
C THR A 260 -15.49 -11.81 3.21
N ASP A 261 -15.49 -12.89 2.43
CA ASP A 261 -16.73 -13.57 2.01
C ASP A 261 -17.38 -14.38 3.14
N LYS A 262 -16.60 -14.85 4.12
CA LYS A 262 -17.14 -15.40 5.38
C LYS A 262 -17.83 -14.29 6.18
N VAL A 263 -17.19 -13.14 6.34
CA VAL A 263 -17.77 -11.99 7.06
C VAL A 263 -19.09 -11.55 6.42
N LYS A 264 -19.11 -11.33 5.09
CA LYS A 264 -20.35 -10.96 4.39
C LYS A 264 -21.50 -11.93 4.63
N ARG A 265 -21.21 -13.24 4.66
CA ARG A 265 -22.22 -14.28 4.92
C ARG A 265 -22.69 -14.27 6.38
N CYS A 266 -21.77 -14.07 7.33
CA CYS A 266 -22.11 -13.98 8.75
C CYS A 266 -22.94 -12.73 9.06
N SER A 267 -22.60 -11.57 8.49
CA SER A 267 -23.37 -10.32 8.68
C SER A 267 -24.79 -10.38 8.07
N TYR A 268 -25.03 -11.27 7.11
CA TYR A 268 -26.36 -11.52 6.55
C TYR A 268 -27.18 -12.56 7.35
N CYS A 269 -26.61 -13.15 8.41
CA CYS A 269 -27.27 -14.13 9.27
C CYS A 269 -27.71 -13.43 10.58
N PRO A 270 -29.01 -13.18 10.81
CA PRO A 270 -29.50 -12.39 11.95
C PRO A 270 -29.30 -13.03 13.33
N THR A 271 -28.81 -14.27 13.41
CA THR A 271 -28.87 -15.10 14.61
C THR A 271 -27.62 -15.08 15.50
N VAL A 272 -26.58 -14.31 15.16
CA VAL A 272 -25.36 -14.24 15.98
C VAL A 272 -24.91 -12.78 16.18
N THR A 273 -25.78 -11.96 16.78
CA THR A 273 -25.36 -10.72 17.43
C THR A 273 -25.42 -10.90 18.94
N ARG A 274 -24.23 -10.97 19.55
CA ARG A 274 -23.88 -10.72 20.96
C ARG A 274 -24.96 -11.01 22.02
N LYS A 275 -24.77 -12.08 22.80
CA LYS A 275 -25.19 -12.07 24.22
C LYS A 275 -24.41 -10.95 24.91
N ALA A 276 -25.04 -9.79 25.09
CA ALA A 276 -24.62 -8.87 26.15
C ALA A 276 -25.02 -9.52 27.50
N PRO A 277 -24.13 -9.61 28.49
CA PRO A 277 -24.58 -9.90 29.85
C PRO A 277 -25.44 -8.73 30.32
N ASP A 278 -26.65 -9.05 30.78
CA ASP A 278 -27.59 -8.09 31.35
C ASP A 278 -27.02 -7.51 32.64
N MET A 279 -26.39 -6.35 32.56
CA MET A 279 -25.96 -5.57 33.73
C MET A 279 -27.07 -4.61 34.21
N ARG A 280 -28.30 -5.12 34.34
CA ARG A 280 -29.41 -4.40 35.01
C ARG A 280 -29.87 -5.03 36.32
N HIS A 281 -29.01 -5.75 37.05
CA HIS A 281 -29.30 -6.07 38.46
C HIS A 281 -27.99 -6.18 39.26
N ALA A 282 -27.30 -5.06 39.46
CA ALA A 282 -26.20 -4.97 40.45
C ALA A 282 -25.99 -3.51 40.87
N ASN A 283 -27.04 -2.88 41.39
CA ASN A 283 -26.90 -1.71 42.26
C ASN A 283 -28.20 -1.53 43.05
N ASP A 284 -28.42 -2.43 44.01
CA ASP A 284 -29.29 -2.16 45.15
C ASP A 284 -28.64 -2.74 46.41
N GLY A 285 -28.61 -1.95 47.49
CA GLY A 285 -27.89 -2.21 48.75
C GLY A 285 -26.45 -1.69 48.73
N ARG A 286 -26.12 -0.49 49.26
CA ARG A 286 -26.04 -0.11 50.68
C ARG A 286 -25.38 -1.17 51.58
N TYR A 287 -24.23 -0.77 52.11
CA TYR A 287 -23.33 -1.37 53.12
C TYR A 287 -22.37 -2.45 52.62
#